data_AF-A0A7V9KNL3-F1
#
_entry.id   AF-A0A7V9KNL3-F1
#
_cell.length_a   1.000
_cell.length_b   1.000
_cell.length_c   1.000
_cell.angle_alpha   90.00
_cell.angle_beta   90.00
_cell.angle_gamma   90.00
#
_symmetry.space_group_name_H-M   'P 1'
#
loop_
_entity.id
_entity.type
_entity.pdbx_description
1 polymer ?
#
loop_
_entity_poly.entity_id
_entity_poly.type
_entity_poly.pdbx_seq_one_letter_code
_entity_poly.pdbx_strand_id
1 'polypeptide(L)'
;MDIVATKTGMEVLTDRGRIQAKHVIVAAGYESERFLPKRVAKLHSSFALITEPVKAFAGWSQRCLVWESARPYLYVRTTSDNRVLVGGEDIPFRDSAHRDARVPAKARTLIDKVRRLFPRIEMEPAYAWAGTFGETKDGLAYIGAHPGGDARVHYALGYGGNGITFGAIAAEILTAVILKKPHRYRDTFAFDR
;
A
#
# COMPACT_ATOMS: atom_id res chain seq x y z
N MET A 1 13.22 -17.25 -6.59
CA MET A 1 12.32 -17.93 -5.65
C MET A 1 11.14 -18.40 -6.45
N ASP A 2 10.86 -19.69 -6.42
CA ASP A 2 9.80 -20.31 -7.21
C ASP A 2 8.85 -21.08 -6.30
N ILE A 3 7.58 -21.17 -6.71
CA ILE A 3 6.54 -21.90 -6.01
C ILE A 3 6.05 -23.00 -6.95
N VAL A 4 6.27 -24.26 -6.57
CA VAL A 4 5.97 -25.42 -7.42
C VAL A 4 4.97 -26.33 -6.72
N ALA A 5 3.96 -26.77 -7.46
CA ALA A 5 3.01 -27.76 -6.96
C ALA A 5 3.67 -29.14 -6.88
N THR A 6 3.39 -29.87 -5.81
CA THR A 6 3.79 -31.28 -5.64
C THR A 6 2.54 -32.16 -5.47
N LYS A 7 2.74 -33.49 -5.50
CA LYS A 7 1.65 -34.46 -5.28
C LYS A 7 0.94 -34.25 -3.94
N THR A 8 1.65 -33.81 -2.90
CA THR A 8 1.15 -33.73 -1.52
C THR A 8 1.02 -32.30 -0.99
N GLY A 9 1.46 -31.29 -1.74
CA GLY A 9 1.44 -29.89 -1.30
C GLY A 9 2.12 -28.95 -2.29
N MET A 10 2.91 -28.04 -1.73
CA MET A 10 3.69 -27.01 -2.41
C MET A 10 5.15 -27.10 -1.96
N GLU A 11 6.05 -26.75 -2.86
CA GLU A 11 7.47 -26.55 -2.55
C GLU A 11 7.86 -25.11 -2.91
N VAL A 12 8.47 -24.41 -1.96
CA VAL A 12 9.05 -23.08 -2.17
C VAL A 12 10.56 -23.25 -2.32
N LEU A 13 11.06 -22.90 -3.50
CA LEU A 13 12.47 -22.99 -3.86
C LEU A 13 13.13 -21.62 -3.64
N THR A 14 14.17 -21.59 -2.82
CA THR A 14 15.02 -20.43 -2.59
C THR A 14 16.46 -20.72 -3.01
N ASP A 15 17.28 -19.69 -3.11
CA ASP A 15 18.73 -19.80 -3.30
C ASP A 15 19.44 -20.60 -2.18
N ARG A 16 18.84 -20.67 -0.99
CA ARG A 16 19.41 -21.32 0.21
C ARG A 16 18.79 -22.66 0.56
N GLY A 17 17.84 -23.15 -0.22
CA GLY A 17 17.16 -24.41 0.09
C GLY A 17 15.69 -24.46 -0.30
N ARG A 18 15.02 -25.50 0.19
CA ARG A 18 13.65 -25.86 -0.19
C ARG A 18 12.77 -25.97 1.04
N ILE A 19 11.56 -25.46 0.96
CA ILE A 19 10.55 -25.53 2.03
C ILE A 19 9.31 -26.23 1.49
N GLN A 20 8.84 -27.24 2.19
CA GLN A 20 7.60 -27.94 1.86
C GLN A 20 6.44 -27.45 2.74
N ALA A 21 5.30 -27.18 2.12
CA ALA A 21 4.10 -26.71 2.82
C ALA A 21 2.83 -27.24 2.15
N LYS A 22 1.72 -27.33 2.88
CA LYS A 22 0.41 -27.65 2.28
C LYS A 22 -0.20 -26.46 1.55
N HIS A 23 0.10 -25.25 2.02
CA HIS A 23 -0.37 -23.98 1.49
C HIS A 23 0.76 -22.96 1.49
N VAL A 24 0.73 -22.02 0.56
CA VAL A 24 1.65 -20.88 0.47
C VAL A 24 0.84 -19.60 0.43
N ILE A 25 1.21 -18.61 1.24
CA ILE A 25 0.64 -17.26 1.17
C ILE A 25 1.72 -16.32 0.61
N VAL A 26 1.42 -15.69 -0.53
CA VAL A 26 2.24 -14.66 -1.17
C VAL A 26 1.79 -13.29 -0.64
N ALA A 27 2.63 -12.69 0.21
CA ALA A 27 2.41 -11.39 0.83
C ALA A 27 3.66 -10.48 0.66
N ALA A 28 4.29 -10.52 -0.52
CA ALA A 28 5.59 -9.87 -0.78
C ALA A 28 5.45 -8.44 -1.34
N GLY A 29 4.34 -7.75 -1.07
CA GLY A 29 4.05 -6.44 -1.66
C GLY A 29 4.01 -6.51 -3.19
N TYR A 30 4.56 -5.50 -3.87
CA TYR A 30 4.54 -5.39 -5.34
C TYR A 30 5.32 -6.49 -6.05
N GLU A 31 6.30 -7.11 -5.38
CA GLU A 31 7.04 -8.27 -5.90
C GLU A 31 6.15 -9.51 -6.04
N SER A 32 4.94 -9.49 -5.47
CA SER A 32 3.97 -10.58 -5.62
C SER A 32 3.47 -10.73 -7.06
N GLU A 33 3.56 -9.68 -7.89
CA GLU A 33 3.08 -9.72 -9.27
C GLU A 33 3.81 -10.78 -10.12
N ARG A 34 5.07 -11.11 -9.80
CA ARG A 34 5.83 -12.14 -10.52
C ARG A 34 5.25 -13.55 -10.38
N PHE A 35 4.42 -13.77 -9.36
CA PHE A 35 3.77 -15.05 -9.09
C PHE A 35 2.37 -15.12 -9.71
N LEU A 36 1.85 -14.00 -10.24
CA LEU A 36 0.55 -13.95 -10.88
C LEU A 36 0.69 -14.16 -12.40
N PRO A 37 -0.31 -14.79 -13.05
CA PRO A 37 -0.30 -14.95 -14.51
C PRO A 37 -0.53 -13.63 -15.26
N LYS A 38 -1.08 -12.61 -14.58
CA LYS A 38 -1.30 -11.27 -15.13
C LYS A 38 -1.16 -10.22 -14.03
N ARG A 39 -0.80 -8.99 -14.44
CA ARG A 39 -0.80 -7.84 -13.53
C ARG A 39 -2.22 -7.48 -13.12
N VAL A 40 -2.39 -7.19 -11.84
CA VAL A 40 -3.70 -6.88 -11.22
C VAL A 40 -3.77 -5.48 -10.63
N ALA A 41 -2.65 -4.75 -10.63
CA ALA A 41 -2.59 -3.37 -10.18
C ALA A 41 -1.84 -2.47 -11.16
N LYS A 42 -2.15 -1.19 -11.10
CA LYS A 42 -1.34 -0.11 -11.67
C LYS A 42 -0.45 0.45 -10.58
N LEU A 43 0.82 0.62 -10.90
CA LEU A 43 1.79 1.17 -9.96
C LEU A 43 1.92 2.68 -10.15
N HIS A 44 1.95 3.38 -9.03
CA HIS A 44 2.17 4.81 -8.92
C HIS A 44 3.33 5.07 -7.97
N SER A 45 3.98 6.22 -8.15
CA SER A 45 4.89 6.80 -7.16
C SER A 45 4.12 7.86 -6.39
N SER A 46 3.98 7.68 -5.08
CA SER A 46 3.39 8.65 -4.16
C SER A 46 4.47 9.28 -3.30
N PHE A 47 4.28 10.54 -2.90
CA PHE A 47 5.27 11.32 -2.16
C PHE A 47 4.71 11.74 -0.82
N ALA A 48 5.59 11.80 0.17
CA ALA A 48 5.22 12.27 1.50
C ALA A 48 6.38 13.03 2.15
N LEU A 49 6.03 13.86 3.12
CA LEU A 49 6.97 14.52 4.00
C LEU A 49 6.41 14.63 5.40
N ILE A 50 7.31 14.75 6.36
CA ILE A 50 6.99 15.16 7.73
C ILE A 50 7.82 16.38 8.09
N THR A 51 7.20 17.32 8.79
CA THR A 51 7.88 18.56 9.22
C THR A 51 8.64 18.36 10.53
N GLU A 52 9.49 19.32 10.87
CA GLU A 52 9.82 19.57 12.27
C GLU A 52 8.57 19.97 13.08
N PRO A 53 8.60 19.86 14.42
CA PRO A 53 7.49 20.28 15.26
C PRO A 53 7.13 21.75 15.00
N VAL A 54 5.86 22.01 14.71
CA VAL A 54 5.35 23.37 14.53
C VAL A 54 4.98 23.98 15.87
N LYS A 55 5.15 25.30 15.99
CA LYS A 55 4.84 26.03 17.24
C LYS A 55 3.35 25.99 17.58
N ALA A 56 2.49 26.10 16.57
CA ALA A 56 1.04 26.08 16.71
C ALA A 56 0.34 25.67 15.40
N PHE A 57 -0.84 25.07 15.51
CA PHE A 57 -1.68 24.69 14.38
C PHE A 57 -2.72 25.79 14.05
N ALA A 58 -2.25 27.02 13.85
CA ALA A 58 -3.11 28.19 13.68
C ALA A 58 -4.03 28.07 12.44
N GLY A 59 -5.35 28.14 12.67
CA GLY A 59 -6.36 28.01 11.62
C GLY A 59 -6.73 26.58 11.25
N TRP A 60 -6.12 25.57 11.88
CA TRP A 60 -6.44 24.17 11.66
C TRP A 60 -7.32 23.63 12.80
N SER A 61 -8.64 23.73 12.61
CA SER A 61 -9.63 23.33 13.61
C SER A 61 -9.43 21.87 14.03
N GLN A 62 -9.37 21.64 15.35
CA GLN A 62 -9.25 20.31 15.98
C GLN A 62 -8.08 19.45 15.49
N ARG A 63 -7.12 20.01 14.71
CA ARG A 63 -6.05 19.24 14.06
C ARG A 63 -6.60 18.05 13.26
N CYS A 64 -7.78 18.23 12.66
CA CYS A 64 -8.48 17.17 11.96
C CYS A 64 -7.66 16.65 10.78
N LEU A 65 -7.81 15.36 10.44
CA LEU A 65 -7.26 14.84 9.20
C LEU A 65 -7.99 15.50 8.03
N VAL A 66 -7.21 16.01 7.06
CA VAL A 66 -7.72 16.56 5.81
C VAL A 66 -7.37 15.58 4.69
N TRP A 67 -8.34 15.28 3.83
CA TRP A 67 -8.15 14.46 2.64
C TRP A 67 -8.94 15.05 1.47
N GLU A 68 -8.27 15.31 0.35
CA GLU A 68 -8.90 15.87 -0.85
C GLU A 68 -9.47 14.78 -1.77
N SER A 69 -10.59 15.10 -2.43
CA SER A 69 -11.14 14.28 -3.51
C SER A 69 -10.40 14.45 -4.85
N ALA A 70 -9.56 15.48 -4.99
CA ALA A 70 -8.80 15.77 -6.19
C ALA A 70 -7.84 14.63 -6.58
N ARG A 71 -7.36 14.64 -7.83
CA ARG A 71 -6.33 13.70 -8.33
C ARG A 71 -5.24 14.48 -9.07
N PRO A 72 -3.98 14.48 -8.58
CA PRO A 72 -3.52 13.82 -7.35
C PRO A 72 -4.14 14.46 -6.09
N TYR A 73 -4.49 13.63 -5.10
CA TYR A 73 -5.03 14.10 -3.83
C TYR A 73 -3.94 14.72 -2.96
N LEU A 74 -4.36 15.48 -1.96
CA LEU A 74 -3.56 15.87 -0.80
C LEU A 74 -4.18 15.22 0.44
N TYR A 75 -3.34 14.62 1.28
CA TYR A 75 -3.73 14.32 2.65
C TYR A 75 -2.79 15.01 3.62
N VAL A 76 -3.35 15.52 4.72
CA VAL A 76 -2.60 16.23 5.76
C VAL A 76 -3.12 15.77 7.11
N ARG A 77 -2.22 15.41 8.01
CA ARG A 77 -2.56 15.09 9.41
C ARG A 77 -1.47 15.58 10.35
N THR A 78 -1.80 15.68 11.62
CA THR A 78 -0.84 16.04 12.67
C THR A 78 -0.38 14.81 13.44
N THR A 79 0.79 14.90 14.07
CA THR A 79 1.27 13.92 15.06
C THR A 79 1.11 14.44 16.48
N SER A 80 1.28 13.57 17.47
CA SER A 80 1.22 13.93 18.90
C SER A 80 2.39 14.82 19.34
N ASP A 81 3.52 14.78 18.64
CA ASP A 81 4.70 15.61 18.86
C ASP A 81 4.69 16.91 18.01
N ASN A 82 3.49 17.37 17.63
CA ASN A 82 3.25 18.61 16.91
C ASN A 82 3.90 18.71 15.51
N ARG A 83 4.08 17.61 14.79
CA ARG A 83 4.52 17.65 13.38
C ARG A 83 3.33 17.60 12.43
N VAL A 84 3.56 18.02 11.19
CA VAL A 84 2.61 17.88 10.07
C VAL A 84 3.12 16.78 9.15
N LEU A 85 2.30 15.74 8.93
CA LEU A 85 2.52 14.73 7.90
C LEU A 85 1.67 15.09 6.68
N VAL A 86 2.31 15.16 5.53
CA VAL A 86 1.68 15.52 4.25
C VAL A 86 2.01 14.44 3.23
N GLY A 87 1.04 14.08 2.38
CA GLY A 87 1.37 13.28 1.21
C GLY A 87 0.36 13.38 0.08
N GLY A 88 0.71 12.70 -1.01
CA GLY A 88 -0.01 12.73 -2.28
C GLY A 88 0.95 13.03 -3.42
N GLU A 89 0.53 13.92 -4.33
CA GLU A 89 1.34 14.30 -5.51
C GLU A 89 1.72 13.12 -6.43
N ASP A 90 0.86 12.10 -6.44
CA ASP A 90 1.07 10.84 -7.14
C ASP A 90 1.36 11.03 -8.64
N ILE A 91 2.29 10.23 -9.16
CA ILE A 91 2.62 10.16 -10.58
C ILE A 91 2.65 8.68 -11.03
N PRO A 92 2.45 8.37 -12.32
CA PRO A 92 2.65 7.03 -12.83
C PRO A 92 4.06 6.50 -12.48
N PHE A 93 4.15 5.25 -12.00
CA PHE A 93 5.43 4.65 -11.67
C PHE A 93 6.23 4.39 -12.95
N ARG A 94 7.54 4.68 -12.90
CA ARG A 94 8.49 4.37 -13.98
C ARG A 94 9.58 3.44 -13.48
N ASP A 95 10.39 3.96 -12.57
CA ASP A 95 11.47 3.25 -11.90
C ASP A 95 11.81 3.97 -10.57
N SER A 96 12.54 3.28 -9.69
CA SER A 96 12.90 3.80 -8.37
C SER A 96 13.78 5.05 -8.43
N ALA A 97 14.80 5.05 -9.30
CA ALA A 97 15.71 6.19 -9.43
C ALA A 97 14.99 7.46 -9.88
N HIS A 98 14.09 7.33 -10.86
CA HIS A 98 13.29 8.43 -11.39
C HIS A 98 12.29 8.97 -10.37
N ARG A 99 11.72 8.09 -9.54
CA ARG A 99 10.87 8.47 -8.40
C ARG A 99 11.69 9.23 -7.36
N ASP A 100 12.81 8.67 -6.93
CA ASP A 100 13.59 9.19 -5.81
C ASP A 100 14.21 10.56 -6.15
N ALA A 101 14.62 10.76 -7.41
CA ALA A 101 15.07 12.05 -7.92
C ALA A 101 14.01 13.18 -7.83
N ARG A 102 12.71 12.85 -7.71
CA ARG A 102 11.63 13.85 -7.61
C ARG A 102 11.26 14.23 -6.18
N VAL A 103 11.71 13.49 -5.18
CA VAL A 103 11.34 13.70 -3.78
C VAL A 103 11.53 15.17 -3.36
N PRO A 104 12.67 15.84 -3.64
CA PRO A 104 12.84 17.23 -3.22
C PRO A 104 11.84 18.21 -3.88
N ALA A 105 11.55 18.02 -5.16
CA ALA A 105 10.61 18.88 -5.88
C ALA A 105 9.17 18.65 -5.40
N LYS A 106 8.78 17.40 -5.21
CA LYS A 106 7.43 17.04 -4.74
C LYS A 106 7.20 17.47 -3.29
N ALA A 107 8.21 17.39 -2.43
CA ALA A 107 8.12 17.90 -1.07
C ALA A 107 7.85 19.40 -1.03
N ARG A 108 8.52 20.20 -1.89
CA ARG A 108 8.22 21.64 -2.02
C ARG A 108 6.77 21.88 -2.45
N THR A 109 6.30 21.18 -3.47
CA THR A 109 4.90 21.27 -3.92
C THR A 109 3.90 20.94 -2.80
N LEU A 110 4.16 19.88 -2.04
CA LEU A 110 3.30 19.49 -0.90
C LEU A 110 3.26 20.57 0.18
N ILE A 111 4.41 21.14 0.54
CA ILE A 111 4.46 22.27 1.49
C ILE A 111 3.66 23.46 0.97
N ASP A 112 3.83 23.83 -0.30
CA ASP A 112 3.11 24.96 -0.88
C ASP A 112 1.59 24.74 -0.92
N LYS A 113 1.14 23.51 -1.14
CA LYS A 113 -0.27 23.14 -1.02
C LYS A 113 -0.78 23.33 0.41
N VAL A 114 -0.04 22.86 1.42
CA VAL A 114 -0.46 23.01 2.83
C VAL A 114 -0.42 24.48 3.27
N ARG A 115 0.54 25.29 2.79
CA ARG A 115 0.60 26.74 3.04
C ARG A 115 -0.63 27.48 2.52
N ARG A 116 -1.25 27.02 1.42
CA ARG A 116 -2.50 27.60 0.92
C ARG A 116 -3.69 27.33 1.85
N LEU A 117 -3.72 26.17 2.50
CA LEU A 117 -4.75 25.80 3.47
C LEU A 117 -4.53 26.47 4.83
N PHE A 118 -3.28 26.52 5.28
CA PHE A 118 -2.90 27.00 6.60
C PHE A 118 -1.72 27.98 6.52
N PRO A 119 -1.96 29.22 6.02
CA PRO A 119 -0.90 30.18 5.72
C PRO A 119 -0.16 30.70 6.97
N ARG A 120 -0.70 30.47 8.16
CA ARG A 120 -0.13 30.89 9.44
C ARG A 120 0.70 29.81 10.13
N ILE A 121 0.89 28.65 9.50
CA ILE A 121 1.72 27.57 10.04
C ILE A 121 3.07 27.60 9.31
N GLU A 122 4.11 27.97 10.05
CA GLU A 122 5.49 27.84 9.58
C GLU A 122 5.88 26.36 9.59
N MET A 123 6.28 25.85 8.43
CA MET A 123 6.64 24.45 8.24
C MET A 123 8.03 24.33 7.63
N GLU A 124 8.86 23.53 8.26
CA GLU A 124 10.17 23.10 7.77
C GLU A 124 10.15 21.58 7.58
N PRO A 125 10.41 21.05 6.37
CA PRO A 125 10.50 19.60 6.17
C PRO A 125 11.67 19.00 6.95
N ALA A 126 11.38 18.03 7.83
CA ALA A 126 12.40 17.24 8.51
C ALA A 126 12.86 16.07 7.61
N TYR A 127 11.88 15.37 7.03
CA TYR A 127 12.12 14.26 6.10
C TYR A 127 11.12 14.29 4.95
N ALA A 128 11.57 13.84 3.79
CA ALA A 128 10.72 13.60 2.63
C ALA A 128 11.10 12.28 1.99
N TRP A 129 10.11 11.55 1.48
CA TRP A 129 10.30 10.25 0.86
C TRP A 129 9.25 10.01 -0.22
N ALA A 130 9.44 8.91 -0.95
CA ALA A 130 8.46 8.39 -1.88
C ALA A 130 8.22 6.90 -1.62
N GLY A 131 7.05 6.43 -2.02
CA GLY A 131 6.67 5.03 -1.98
C GLY A 131 6.07 4.60 -3.31
N THR A 132 6.23 3.31 -3.63
CA THR A 132 5.41 2.70 -4.68
C THR A 132 4.03 2.42 -4.11
N PHE A 133 3.00 2.67 -4.91
CA PHE A 133 1.60 2.52 -4.57
C PHE A 133 0.88 1.70 -5.64
N GLY A 134 0.25 0.60 -5.25
CA GLY A 134 -0.55 -0.24 -6.15
C GLY A 134 -2.03 0.10 -6.06
N GLU A 135 -2.65 0.39 -7.20
CA GLU A 135 -4.09 0.63 -7.33
C GLU A 135 -4.74 -0.47 -8.17
N THR A 136 -5.78 -1.09 -7.63
CA THR A 136 -6.61 -2.10 -8.32
C THR A 136 -7.75 -1.42 -9.06
N LYS A 137 -8.49 -2.17 -9.88
CA LYS A 137 -9.60 -1.64 -10.70
C LYS A 137 -10.69 -0.91 -9.89
N ASP A 138 -10.84 -1.25 -8.62
CA ASP A 138 -11.91 -0.82 -7.72
C ASP A 138 -11.40 -0.29 -6.37
N GLY A 139 -10.07 -0.21 -6.18
CA GLY A 139 -9.44 0.20 -4.93
C GLY A 139 -9.51 -0.82 -3.80
N LEU A 140 -10.05 -2.02 -4.02
CA LEU A 140 -10.07 -3.11 -3.04
C LEU A 140 -8.86 -4.03 -3.18
N ALA A 141 -8.46 -4.63 -2.07
CA ALA A 141 -7.42 -5.66 -2.06
C ALA A 141 -7.81 -6.90 -2.88
N TYR A 142 -6.80 -7.68 -3.29
CA TYR A 142 -6.99 -9.03 -3.80
C TYR A 142 -6.50 -10.03 -2.75
N ILE A 143 -7.42 -10.87 -2.26
CA ILE A 143 -7.18 -11.81 -1.16
C ILE A 143 -7.72 -13.18 -1.54
N GLY A 144 -6.87 -14.21 -1.41
CA GLY A 144 -7.22 -15.60 -1.72
C GLY A 144 -6.46 -16.17 -2.91
N ALA A 145 -6.93 -17.29 -3.46
CA ALA A 145 -6.31 -17.93 -4.61
C ALA A 145 -6.71 -17.25 -5.93
N HIS A 146 -5.77 -17.18 -6.87
CA HIS A 146 -6.06 -16.72 -8.22
C HIS A 146 -6.71 -17.85 -9.06
N PRO A 147 -7.84 -17.62 -9.77
CA PRO A 147 -8.56 -18.68 -10.50
C PRO A 147 -7.74 -19.45 -11.53
N GLY A 148 -6.77 -18.77 -12.17
CA GLY A 148 -5.82 -19.39 -13.12
C GLY A 148 -4.56 -19.98 -12.49
N GLY A 149 -4.49 -20.13 -11.16
CA GLY A 149 -3.33 -20.67 -10.43
C GLY A 149 -3.69 -21.89 -9.58
N ASP A 150 -2.73 -22.41 -8.82
CA ASP A 150 -2.98 -23.51 -7.87
C ASP A 150 -3.78 -23.00 -6.65
N ALA A 151 -4.86 -23.68 -6.30
CA ALA A 151 -5.75 -23.31 -5.19
C ALA A 151 -5.08 -23.32 -3.80
N ARG A 152 -3.88 -23.89 -3.68
CA ARG A 152 -3.07 -23.88 -2.45
C ARG A 152 -2.15 -22.67 -2.35
N VAL A 153 -2.05 -21.86 -3.41
CA VAL A 153 -1.30 -20.60 -3.43
C VAL A 153 -2.29 -19.44 -3.25
N HIS A 154 -2.19 -18.78 -2.11
CA HIS A 154 -3.02 -17.66 -1.75
C HIS A 154 -2.24 -16.36 -1.84
N TYR A 155 -2.93 -15.26 -2.08
CA TYR A 155 -2.34 -13.94 -2.16
C TYR A 155 -2.98 -13.02 -1.12
N ALA A 156 -2.17 -12.14 -0.54
CA ALA A 156 -2.59 -11.07 0.35
C ALA A 156 -2.12 -9.72 -0.23
N LEU A 157 -2.80 -9.25 -1.28
CA LEU A 157 -2.42 -8.04 -2.01
C LEU A 157 -3.22 -6.85 -1.49
N GLY A 158 -2.69 -6.19 -0.47
CA GLY A 158 -3.28 -5.01 0.19
C GLY A 158 -3.22 -3.71 -0.63
N TYR A 159 -3.38 -3.80 -1.94
CA TYR A 159 -3.41 -2.67 -2.86
C TYR A 159 -4.64 -1.79 -2.61
N GLY A 160 -4.60 -0.52 -3.02
CA GLY A 160 -5.74 0.41 -2.93
C GLY A 160 -5.80 1.28 -1.67
N GLY A 161 -4.66 1.77 -1.17
CA GLY A 161 -4.69 2.86 -0.17
C GLY A 161 -4.78 2.43 1.28
N ASN A 162 -5.24 1.20 1.52
CA ASN A 162 -5.65 0.74 2.84
C ASN A 162 -4.94 -0.54 3.28
N GLY A 163 -3.68 -0.71 2.88
CA GLY A 163 -2.92 -1.95 3.08
C GLY A 163 -2.81 -2.43 4.53
N ILE A 164 -2.81 -1.51 5.51
CA ILE A 164 -2.82 -1.85 6.94
C ILE A 164 -4.14 -2.57 7.30
N THR A 165 -5.27 -1.96 6.93
CA THR A 165 -6.61 -2.52 7.16
C THR A 165 -6.81 -3.82 6.37
N PHE A 166 -6.41 -3.82 5.09
CA PHE A 166 -6.51 -5.00 4.24
C PHE A 166 -5.60 -6.15 4.69
N GLY A 167 -4.46 -5.86 5.32
CA GLY A 167 -3.60 -6.89 5.91
C GLY A 167 -4.30 -7.65 7.04
N ALA A 168 -5.00 -6.95 7.92
CA ALA A 168 -5.79 -7.58 8.99
C ALA A 168 -6.93 -8.43 8.41
N ILE A 169 -7.68 -7.88 7.44
CA ILE A 169 -8.75 -8.60 6.74
C ILE A 169 -8.20 -9.83 6.01
N ALA A 170 -7.03 -9.73 5.38
CA ALA A 170 -6.39 -10.84 4.71
C ALA A 170 -6.03 -11.96 5.67
N ALA A 171 -5.52 -11.63 6.86
CA ALA A 171 -5.23 -12.62 7.90
C ALA A 171 -6.50 -13.40 8.30
N GLU A 172 -7.62 -12.72 8.50
CA GLU A 172 -8.91 -13.36 8.84
C GLU A 172 -9.41 -14.26 7.70
N ILE A 173 -9.47 -13.74 6.47
CA ILE A 173 -9.96 -14.47 5.30
C ILE A 173 -9.09 -15.69 5.01
N LEU A 174 -7.77 -15.52 4.94
CA LEU A 174 -6.86 -16.62 4.57
C LEU A 174 -6.80 -17.70 5.65
N THR A 175 -6.92 -17.32 6.93
CA THR A 175 -7.06 -18.28 8.02
C THR A 175 -8.34 -19.11 7.85
N ALA A 176 -9.48 -18.45 7.58
CA ALA A 176 -10.73 -19.15 7.34
C ALA A 176 -10.65 -20.08 6.12
N VAL A 177 -10.08 -19.62 5.00
CA VAL A 177 -9.91 -20.42 3.78
C VAL A 177 -9.05 -21.66 4.04
N ILE A 178 -7.90 -21.52 4.71
CA ILE A 178 -6.99 -22.63 5.01
C ILE A 178 -7.65 -23.63 5.98
N LEU A 179 -8.40 -23.13 6.97
CA LEU A 179 -9.15 -23.96 7.92
C LEU A 179 -10.50 -24.46 7.36
N LYS A 180 -10.81 -24.19 6.07
CA LYS A 180 -12.05 -24.58 5.40
C LYS A 180 -13.32 -24.08 6.12
N LYS A 181 -13.26 -22.87 6.66
CA LYS A 181 -14.37 -22.16 7.31
C LYS A 181 -14.92 -21.05 6.40
N PRO A 182 -16.22 -20.72 6.48
CA PRO A 182 -16.77 -19.58 5.76
C PRO A 182 -16.24 -18.26 6.31
N HIS A 183 -16.17 -17.24 5.45
CA HIS A 183 -15.88 -15.86 5.85
C HIS A 183 -16.72 -14.89 5.02
N ARG A 184 -17.46 -14.00 5.68
CA ARG A 184 -18.46 -13.12 5.05
C ARG A 184 -17.92 -12.18 3.95
N TYR A 185 -16.63 -11.83 4.01
CA TYR A 185 -15.98 -10.93 3.06
C TYR A 185 -15.10 -11.64 2.02
N ARG A 186 -15.12 -12.98 1.98
CA ARG A 186 -14.26 -13.74 1.05
C ARG A 186 -14.44 -13.26 -0.39
N ASP A 187 -15.68 -13.19 -0.84
CA ASP A 187 -15.99 -12.90 -2.25
C ASP A 187 -15.77 -11.42 -2.58
N THR A 188 -15.92 -10.53 -1.59
CA THR A 188 -15.62 -9.10 -1.73
C THR A 188 -14.18 -8.82 -2.14
N PHE A 189 -13.23 -9.65 -1.71
CA PHE A 189 -11.80 -9.47 -1.99
C PHE A 189 -11.24 -10.50 -2.98
N ALA A 190 -12.08 -11.39 -3.52
CA ALA A 190 -11.65 -12.42 -4.45
C ALA A 190 -11.15 -11.83 -5.79
N PHE A 191 -10.38 -12.61 -6.54
CA PHE A 191 -9.81 -12.20 -7.83
C PHE A 191 -10.83 -12.15 -8.98
N ASP A 192 -11.92 -12.91 -8.85
CA ASP A 192 -13.02 -13.06 -9.81
C ASP A 192 -14.24 -12.20 -9.50
N ARG A 193 -14.13 -11.28 -8.53
CA ARG A 193 -15.16 -10.27 -8.26
C ARG A 193 -15.39 -9.31 -9.42
#